data_AF-A0A2R7T2J3-F1
#
_entry.id   AF-A0A2R7T2J3-F1
#
_cell.length_a   1.000
_cell.length_b   1.000
_cell.length_c   1.000
_cell.angle_alpha   90.00
_cell.angle_beta   90.00
_cell.angle_gamma   90.00
#
_symmetry.space_group_name_H-M   'P 1'
#
loop_
_entity.id
_entity.type
_entity.pdbx_description
1 polymer ?
#
loop_
_entity_poly.entity_id
_entity_poly.type
_entity_poly.pdbx_seq_one_letter_code
_entity_poly.pdbx_strand_id
1 'polypeptide(L)'
;MANPRFRCSVAVQSLPEQTHLEQGVYAFSYTLTIENTGDVLAQLIGRHWEITDSRGHVQRVAGLAVVGHQPVLAPGQSFQYSSWAQINTPQGTMRGRFLCVTEGCDIFYTDVEEFLLADSASLH
;
A
#
# COMPACT_ATOMS: atom_id res chain seq x y z
N MET A 1 10.65 25.77 8.62
CA MET A 1 10.75 24.42 9.22
C MET A 1 10.58 23.43 8.10
N ALA A 2 11.31 22.32 8.12
CA ALA A 2 11.12 21.25 7.15
C ALA A 2 9.68 20.71 7.21
N ASN A 3 9.11 20.39 6.05
CA ASN A 3 7.76 19.85 5.88
C ASN A 3 7.84 18.54 5.07
N PRO A 4 8.32 17.44 5.68
CA PRO A 4 8.36 16.14 5.03
C PRO A 4 6.93 15.61 4.79
N ARG A 5 6.67 15.15 3.57
CA ARG A 5 5.34 14.65 3.21
C ARG A 5 5.40 13.72 2.01
N PHE A 6 4.93 12.50 2.16
CA PHE A 6 4.64 11.64 1.02
C PHE A 6 3.13 11.62 0.75
N ARG A 7 2.77 11.52 -0.53
CA ARG A 7 1.40 11.24 -0.99
C ARG A 7 1.39 9.87 -1.63
N CYS A 8 0.38 9.07 -1.31
CA CYS A 8 0.22 7.73 -1.86
C CYS A 8 -1.02 7.69 -2.76
N SER A 9 -0.91 7.01 -3.89
CA SER A 9 -2.04 6.61 -4.73
C SER A 9 -1.96 5.12 -5.02
N VAL A 10 -3.12 4.50 -5.19
CA VAL A 10 -3.26 3.05 -5.33
C VAL A 10 -4.11 2.73 -6.54
N ALA A 11 -3.66 1.78 -7.35
CA ALA A 11 -4.46 1.13 -8.38
C ALA A 11 -4.58 -0.36 -8.04
N VAL A 12 -5.79 -0.90 -8.06
CA VAL A 12 -6.09 -2.30 -7.72
C VAL A 12 -6.63 -3.03 -8.93
N GLN A 13 -6.24 -4.29 -9.09
CA GLN A 13 -6.76 -5.20 -10.11
C GLN A 13 -7.02 -6.57 -9.50
N SER A 14 -8.10 -7.23 -9.90
CA SER A 14 -8.30 -8.65 -9.61
C SER A 14 -7.27 -9.49 -10.35
N LEU A 15 -6.90 -10.63 -9.76
CA LEU A 15 -6.02 -11.64 -10.37
C LEU A 15 -6.81 -12.96 -10.54
N PRO A 16 -7.57 -13.13 -11.64
CA PRO A 16 -8.39 -14.31 -11.87
C PRO A 16 -7.57 -15.61 -11.88
N GLU A 17 -6.33 -15.57 -12.37
CA GLU A 17 -5.44 -16.73 -12.47
C GLU A 17 -4.97 -17.23 -11.09
N GLN A 18 -5.00 -16.37 -10.07
CA GLN A 18 -4.63 -16.69 -8.68
C GLN A 18 -5.86 -16.79 -7.75
N THR A 19 -7.06 -16.65 -8.32
CA THR A 19 -8.34 -16.74 -7.61
C THR A 19 -8.88 -18.16 -7.71
N HIS A 20 -9.25 -18.74 -6.56
CA HIS A 20 -9.80 -20.08 -6.44
C HIS A 20 -11.19 -20.01 -5.82
N LEU A 21 -12.20 -19.78 -6.66
CA LEU A 21 -13.59 -19.57 -6.25
C LEU A 21 -14.14 -20.74 -5.41
N GLU A 22 -13.84 -21.98 -5.80
CA GLU A 22 -14.23 -23.20 -5.08
C GLU A 22 -13.69 -23.26 -3.63
N GLN A 23 -12.59 -22.54 -3.36
CA GLN A 23 -11.95 -22.45 -2.04
C GLN A 23 -12.30 -21.14 -1.32
N GLY A 24 -13.07 -20.25 -1.96
CA GLY A 24 -13.37 -18.92 -1.45
C GLY A 24 -12.16 -17.99 -1.35
N VAL A 25 -11.09 -18.26 -2.12
CA VAL A 25 -9.85 -17.47 -2.11
C VAL A 25 -9.86 -16.52 -3.30
N TYR A 26 -9.75 -15.21 -3.03
CA TYR A 26 -9.75 -14.15 -4.03
C TYR A 26 -8.41 -13.41 -3.98
N ALA A 27 -7.78 -13.23 -5.14
CA ALA A 27 -6.47 -12.60 -5.25
C ALA A 27 -6.56 -11.25 -5.96
N PHE A 28 -5.83 -10.26 -5.46
CA PHE A 28 -5.78 -8.91 -5.98
C PHE A 28 -4.34 -8.42 -6.06
N SER A 29 -3.97 -7.80 -7.17
CA SER A 29 -2.76 -6.98 -7.25
C SER A 29 -3.09 -5.55 -6.85
N TYR A 30 -2.13 -4.88 -6.24
CA TYR A 30 -2.18 -3.45 -6.01
C TYR A 30 -0.86 -2.83 -6.43
N THR A 31 -0.96 -1.68 -7.09
CA THR A 31 0.18 -0.86 -7.48
C THR A 31 0.13 0.43 -6.70
N LEU A 32 1.15 0.66 -5.87
CA LEU A 32 1.31 1.89 -5.11
C LEU A 32 2.28 2.83 -5.79
N THR A 33 1.88 4.09 -5.91
CA THR A 33 2.76 5.20 -6.26
C THR A 33 2.93 6.08 -5.04
N ILE A 34 4.18 6.28 -4.61
CA ILE A 34 4.57 7.11 -3.49
C ILE A 34 5.31 8.31 -4.06
N GLU A 35 4.81 9.51 -3.83
CA GLU A 35 5.39 10.77 -4.30
C GLU A 35 5.82 11.62 -3.12
N ASN A 36 7.05 12.14 -3.15
CA ASN A 36 7.47 13.13 -2.19
C ASN A 36 6.90 14.52 -2.56
N THR A 37 5.88 14.93 -1.82
CA THR A 37 5.20 16.23 -1.95
C THR A 37 5.65 17.24 -0.89
N GLY A 38 6.63 16.86 -0.07
CA GLY A 38 7.28 17.73 0.90
C GLY A 38 8.40 18.56 0.27
N ASP A 39 9.16 19.25 1.12
CA ASP A 39 10.25 20.15 0.74
C ASP A 39 11.65 19.63 1.11
N VAL A 40 11.75 18.42 1.66
CA VAL A 40 13.01 17.76 2.06
C VAL A 40 13.12 16.35 1.50
N LEU A 41 14.35 15.87 1.39
CA LEU A 41 14.64 14.48 1.05
C LEU A 41 14.22 13.55 2.20
N ALA A 42 13.62 12.42 1.84
CA ALA A 42 13.17 11.42 2.80
C ALA A 42 13.27 10.00 2.23
N GLN A 43 13.39 9.04 3.13
CA GLN A 43 13.48 7.61 2.81
C GLN A 43 12.31 6.84 3.42
N LEU A 44 11.73 5.93 2.66
CA LEU A 44 10.80 4.93 3.16
C LEU A 44 11.58 3.77 3.81
N ILE A 45 11.29 3.50 5.08
CA ILE A 45 12.00 2.49 5.88
C ILE A 45 11.20 1.20 6.01
N GLY A 46 9.89 1.29 6.22
CA GLY A 46 9.03 0.13 6.45
C GLY A 46 7.55 0.43 6.25
N ARG A 47 6.74 -0.61 6.38
CA ARG A 47 5.31 -0.60 6.11
C ARG A 47 4.52 -1.36 7.17
N HIS A 48 3.31 -0.92 7.42
CA HIS A 48 2.28 -1.64 8.16
C HIS A 48 0.99 -1.62 7.35
N TRP A 49 0.37 -2.77 7.18
CA TRP A 49 -0.88 -2.98 6.46
C TRP A 49 -1.91 -3.65 7.36
N GLU A 50 -3.15 -3.22 7.19
CA GLU A 50 -4.35 -3.88 7.70
C GLU A 50 -5.22 -4.27 6.50
N ILE A 51 -5.52 -5.56 6.37
CA ILE A 51 -6.32 -6.15 5.31
C ILE A 51 -7.58 -6.68 5.98
N THR A 52 -8.75 -6.18 5.57
CA THR A 52 -10.04 -6.56 6.14
C THR A 52 -10.89 -7.23 5.07
N ASP A 53 -11.30 -8.47 5.31
CA ASP A 53 -12.25 -9.15 4.43
C ASP A 53 -13.69 -8.69 4.72
N SER A 54 -14.65 -9.04 3.86
CA SER A 54 -16.06 -8.62 4.04
C SER A 54 -16.76 -9.24 5.24
N ARG A 55 -16.14 -10.24 5.89
CA ARG A 55 -16.65 -10.87 7.11
C ARG A 55 -16.06 -10.21 8.37
N GLY A 56 -15.24 -9.18 8.21
CA GLY A 56 -14.58 -8.48 9.30
C GLY A 56 -13.33 -9.19 9.82
N HIS A 57 -12.83 -10.19 9.11
CA HIS A 57 -11.54 -10.79 9.45
C HIS A 57 -10.42 -9.81 9.10
N VAL A 58 -9.56 -9.52 10.08
CA VAL A 58 -8.47 -8.56 9.94
C VAL A 58 -7.12 -9.27 9.98
N GLN A 59 -6.36 -9.16 8.89
CA GLN A 59 -4.97 -9.57 8.81
C GLN A 59 -4.06 -8.34 8.89
N ARG A 60 -3.04 -8.40 9.75
CA ARG A 60 -2.01 -7.35 9.86
C ARG A 60 -0.68 -7.84 9.33
N VAL A 61 -0.05 -7.03 8.50
CA VAL A 61 1.25 -7.34 7.89
C VAL A 61 2.18 -6.15 8.12
N ALA A 62 3.33 -6.41 8.72
CA ALA A 62 4.36 -5.39 8.94
C ALA A 62 5.72 -5.91 8.48
N GLY A 63 6.57 -5.00 8.01
CA GLY A 63 7.92 -5.35 7.61
C GLY A 63 8.73 -4.15 7.16
N LEU A 64 10.05 -4.36 7.10
CA LEU A 64 10.98 -3.40 6.52
C LEU A 64 10.88 -3.40 5.00
N ALA A 65 11.25 -2.26 4.41
CA ALA A 65 11.24 -2.01 2.98
C ALA A 65 9.82 -2.10 2.37
N VAL A 66 9.74 -1.94 1.05
CA VAL A 66 8.60 -2.30 0.19
C VAL A 66 9.16 -3.16 -0.94
N VAL A 67 8.70 -4.40 -1.06
CA VAL A 67 9.22 -5.38 -2.04
C VAL A 67 10.76 -5.47 -2.10
N GLY A 68 11.43 -5.30 -0.95
CA GLY A 68 12.90 -5.32 -0.85
C GLY A 68 13.60 -3.98 -1.09
N HIS A 69 12.86 -2.92 -1.44
CA HIS A 69 13.38 -1.58 -1.67
C HIS A 69 13.08 -0.60 -0.51
N GLN A 70 14.03 0.27 -0.19
CA GLN A 70 13.84 1.41 0.72
C GLN A 70 14.11 2.71 -0.05
N PRO A 71 13.16 3.17 -0.89
CA PRO A 71 13.39 4.29 -1.80
C PRO A 71 13.70 5.57 -1.03
N VAL A 72 14.71 6.28 -1.52
CA VAL A 72 15.06 7.64 -1.11
C VAL A 72 14.49 8.58 -2.18
N LEU A 73 13.64 9.51 -1.76
CA LEU A 73 12.90 10.41 -2.66
C LEU A 73 13.23 11.86 -2.32
N ALA A 74 13.83 12.57 -3.28
CA ALA A 74 13.89 14.04 -3.24
C ALA A 74 12.50 14.65 -3.50
N PRO A 75 12.26 15.93 -3.13
CA PRO A 75 11.03 16.63 -3.47
C PRO A 75 10.65 16.50 -4.95
N GLY A 76 9.40 16.14 -5.22
CA GLY A 76 8.87 15.90 -6.56
C GLY A 76 9.22 14.54 -7.17
N GLN A 77 10.04 13.71 -6.53
CA GLN A 77 10.31 12.35 -7.00
C GLN A 77 9.23 11.37 -6.54
N SER A 78 9.04 10.33 -7.35
CA SER A 78 8.10 9.25 -7.07
C SER A 78 8.76 7.88 -7.19
N PHE A 79 8.27 6.93 -6.41
CA PHE A 79 8.57 5.52 -6.52
C PHE A 79 7.28 4.72 -6.66
N GLN A 80 7.27 3.77 -7.59
CA GLN A 80 6.12 2.91 -7.85
C GLN A 80 6.51 1.46 -7.64
N TYR A 81 5.64 0.68 -7.00
CA TYR A 81 5.80 -0.77 -6.90
C TYR A 81 4.45 -1.48 -6.94
N SER A 82 4.48 -2.74 -7.39
CA SER A 82 3.32 -3.63 -7.38
C SER A 82 3.55 -4.78 -6.41
N SER A 83 2.48 -5.17 -5.73
CA SER A 83 2.43 -6.38 -4.91
C SER A 83 1.02 -6.96 -4.99
N TRP A 84 0.72 -7.97 -4.19
CA TRP A 84 -0.57 -8.64 -4.21
C TRP A 84 -0.97 -9.12 -2.82
N ALA A 85 -2.26 -9.38 -2.65
CA ALA A 85 -2.85 -9.93 -1.44
C ALA A 85 -3.95 -10.93 -1.80
N GLN A 86 -4.23 -11.85 -0.87
CA GLN A 86 -5.34 -12.79 -0.93
C GLN A 86 -6.29 -12.54 0.25
N ILE A 87 -7.58 -12.64 -0.01
CA ILE A 87 -8.65 -12.55 0.99
C ILE A 87 -9.69 -13.66 0.78
N ASN A 88 -10.46 -13.97 1.82
CA ASN A 88 -11.42 -15.08 1.83
C ASN A 88 -12.85 -14.67 1.42
N THR A 89 -12.97 -13.51 0.76
CA THR A 89 -14.25 -12.94 0.31
C THR A 89 -14.08 -12.24 -1.04
N PRO A 90 -15.14 -12.12 -1.86
CA PRO A 90 -15.07 -11.46 -3.17
C PRO A 90 -14.64 -10.00 -3.14
N GLN A 91 -14.82 -9.34 -2.00
CA GLN A 91 -14.39 -7.98 -1.78
C GLN A 91 -13.81 -7.80 -0.37
N GLY A 92 -13.00 -6.77 -0.18
CA GLY A 92 -12.43 -6.38 1.11
C GLY A 92 -11.83 -4.98 1.05
N THR A 93 -11.13 -4.58 2.11
CA THR A 93 -10.39 -3.32 2.14
C THR A 93 -8.95 -3.52 2.58
N MET A 94 -8.08 -2.61 2.14
CA MET A 94 -6.73 -2.48 2.65
C MET A 94 -6.47 -1.04 3.04
N ARG A 95 -5.79 -0.85 4.17
CA ARG A 95 -5.26 0.44 4.60
C ARG A 95 -3.92 0.24 5.26
N GLY A 96 -3.10 1.29 5.29
CA GLY A 96 -1.77 1.13 5.84
C GLY A 96 -1.06 2.42 6.10
N ARG A 97 0.22 2.29 6.44
CA ARG A 97 1.09 3.39 6.75
C ARG A 97 2.53 3.03 6.47
N PHE A 98 3.28 3.98 5.93
CA PHE A 98 4.73 3.91 5.82
C PHE A 98 5.41 4.59 6.99
N LEU A 99 6.49 3.98 7.45
CA LEU A 99 7.49 4.61 8.31
C LEU A 99 8.55 5.24 7.42
N CYS A 100 8.77 6.54 7.58
CA CYS A 100 9.73 7.30 6.79
C CYS A 100 10.68 8.08 7.70
N VAL A 101 11.87 8.37 7.18
CA VAL A 101 12.90 9.15 7.87
C VAL A 101 13.42 10.23 6.92
N THR A 102 13.59 11.46 7.41
CA THR A 102 14.18 12.58 6.65
C THR A 102 15.71 12.50 6.66
N GLU A 103 16.37 13.29 5.82
CA GLU A 103 17.83 13.46 5.88
C GLU A 103 18.34 13.99 7.23
N GLY A 104 17.49 14.73 7.96
CA GLY A 104 17.77 15.24 9.31
C GLY A 104 17.53 14.22 10.43
N CYS A 105 17.26 12.95 10.09
CA CYS A 105 16.89 11.87 11.02
C CYS A 105 15.55 12.08 11.75
N ASP A 106 14.66 12.92 11.23
CA ASP A 106 13.31 13.05 11.76
C ASP A 106 12.43 11.91 11.24
N ILE A 107 11.65 11.30 12.14
CA ILE A 107 10.70 10.26 11.80
C ILE A 107 9.36 10.89 11.45
N PHE A 108 8.76 10.46 10.34
CA PHE A 108 7.37 10.76 10.02
C PHE A 108 6.65 9.54 9.46
N TYR A 109 5.33 9.61 9.49
CA TYR A 109 4.46 8.56 8.97
C TYR A 109 3.67 9.10 7.79
N THR A 110 3.44 8.24 6.81
CA THR A 110 2.54 8.54 5.68
C THR A 110 1.46 7.50 5.61
N ASP A 111 0.21 7.92 5.74
CA ASP A 111 -0.94 7.06 5.62
C ASP A 111 -1.21 6.69 4.15
N VAL A 112 -1.61 5.44 3.96
CA VAL A 112 -2.28 4.99 2.75
C VAL A 112 -3.74 4.81 3.13
N GLU A 113 -4.56 5.72 2.61
CA GLU A 113 -6.00 5.70 2.82
C GLU A 113 -6.61 4.35 2.44
N GLU A 114 -7.74 4.03 3.06
CA GLU A 114 -8.42 2.77 2.80
C GLU A 114 -8.84 2.67 1.32
N PHE A 115 -8.52 1.55 0.69
CA PHE A 115 -8.90 1.25 -0.68
C PHE A 115 -9.56 -0.13 -0.78
N LEU A 116 -10.47 -0.26 -1.74
CA LEU A 116 -11.23 -1.49 -1.99
C LEU A 116 -10.36 -2.52 -2.72
N LEU A 117 -10.44 -3.76 -2.25
CA LEU A 117 -10.09 -4.95 -3.01
C LEU A 117 -11.38 -5.51 -3.59
N ALA A 118 -11.64 -5.25 -4.86
CA ALA A 118 -12.81 -5.75 -5.56
C ALA A 118 -12.52 -5.86 -7.05
N ASP A 119 -13.30 -6.66 -7.77
CA ASP A 119 -13.25 -6.67 -9.23
C ASP A 119 -13.90 -5.38 -9.77
N SER A 120 -13.09 -4.51 -10.36
CA SER A 120 -13.55 -3.26 -10.98
C SER A 120 -14.58 -3.50 -12.08
N ALA A 121 -14.60 -4.66 -12.74
CA ALA A 121 -15.59 -5.01 -13.75
C ALA A 121 -16.98 -5.31 -13.17
N SER A 122 -17.08 -5.58 -11.86
CA SER A 122 -18.34 -5.87 -11.18
C SER A 122 -19.04 -4.64 -10.58
N LEU A 123 -18.47 -3.43 -10.76
CA LEU A 123 -19.02 -2.16 -10.28
C LEU A 123 -19.89 -1.41 -11.32
N HIS A 124 -20.23 -2.04 -12.45
CA HIS A 124 -21.05 -1.47 -13.52
C HIS A 124 -22.34 -2.26 -13.79
#